data_AF-A0A5B7KIJ9-F1
#
_entry.id   AF-A0A5B7KIJ9-F1
#
_cell.length_a   1.000
_cell.length_b   1.000
_cell.length_c   1.000
_cell.angle_alpha   90.00
_cell.angle_beta   90.00
_cell.angle_gamma   90.00
#
_symmetry.space_group_name_H-M   'P 1'
#
loop_
_entity.id
_entity.type
_entity.pdbx_description
1 polymer ?
#
loop_
_entity_poly.entity_id
_entity_poly.type
_entity_poly.pdbx_seq_one_letter_code
_entity_poly.pdbx_strand_id
1 'polypeptide(L)'
;MKNTYLPPTHSMQEVNVVYQHSCTIGDCSHLNSRYIGFTSTTLSKRITAHLQHGAIRRHYMNEHGLILKRHHMESNTTILAKGNDLIRLKMTEAVHIHSEKPTINILQQPESSLLSQRQANGAATGRSLAALNATRSAL
;
A
#
# COMPACT_ATOMS: atom_id res chain seq x y z
N MET A 1 15.30 -40.63 0.33
CA MET A 1 14.05 -40.31 -0.40
C MET A 1 13.05 -39.73 0.59
N LYS A 2 12.74 -38.44 0.52
CA LYS A 2 11.76 -37.83 1.44
C LYS A 2 10.37 -37.97 0.81
N ASN A 3 9.63 -38.93 1.35
CA ASN A 3 8.25 -39.20 0.98
C ASN A 3 7.34 -38.20 1.69
N THR A 4 6.84 -37.20 0.96
CA THR A 4 5.89 -36.24 1.50
C THR A 4 4.52 -36.50 0.86
N TYR A 5 3.80 -37.49 1.40
CA TYR A 5 2.38 -37.74 1.12
C TYR A 5 1.47 -36.70 1.80
N LEU A 6 1.76 -35.42 1.62
CA LEU A 6 0.80 -34.40 2.02
C LEU A 6 -0.07 -34.09 0.81
N PRO A 7 -1.42 -34.14 0.94
CA PRO A 7 -2.30 -33.70 -0.13
C PRO A 7 -1.94 -32.25 -0.48
N PRO A 8 -2.12 -31.83 -1.75
CA PRO A 8 -1.90 -30.44 -2.13
C PRO A 8 -2.67 -29.53 -1.18
N THR A 9 -1.96 -28.79 -0.35
CA THR A 9 -2.55 -27.84 0.58
C THR A 9 -3.24 -26.76 -0.23
N HIS A 10 -4.51 -26.48 0.10
CA HIS A 10 -5.24 -25.39 -0.53
C HIS A 10 -4.46 -24.09 -0.28
N SER A 11 -4.24 -23.29 -1.33
CA SER A 11 -3.37 -22.09 -1.30
C SER A 11 -3.64 -21.16 -0.10
N MET A 12 -4.89 -21.10 0.37
CA MET A 12 -5.30 -20.28 1.52
C MET A 12 -4.79 -20.76 2.89
N GLN A 13 -4.39 -22.04 3.00
CA GLN A 13 -3.84 -22.62 4.23
C GLN A 13 -2.32 -22.49 4.30
N GLU A 14 -1.67 -22.05 3.22
CA GLU A 14 -0.22 -21.85 3.18
C GLU A 14 0.21 -20.74 4.16
N VAL A 15 1.34 -20.97 4.82
CA VAL A 15 2.00 -20.06 5.77
C VAL A 15 3.37 -19.66 5.25
N ASN A 16 3.94 -18.57 5.76
CA ASN A 16 5.25 -18.08 5.35
C ASN A 16 5.34 -17.91 3.82
N VAL A 17 4.44 -17.08 3.29
CA VAL A 17 4.31 -16.83 1.86
C VAL A 17 4.41 -15.36 1.54
N VAL A 18 5.02 -15.07 0.39
CA VAL A 18 4.86 -13.82 -0.34
C VAL A 18 3.76 -14.05 -1.35
N TYR A 19 2.76 -13.18 -1.34
CA TYR A 19 1.60 -13.27 -2.21
C TYR A 19 1.37 -11.93 -2.92
N GLN A 20 0.62 -12.02 -4.01
CA GLN A 20 0.18 -10.90 -4.81
C GLN A 20 -1.32 -10.96 -4.99
N HIS A 21 -2.00 -9.85 -4.75
CA HIS A 21 -3.39 -9.63 -5.10
C HIS A 21 -3.49 -8.68 -6.29
N SER A 22 -4.26 -9.04 -7.33
CA SER A 22 -4.47 -8.18 -8.50
C SER A 22 -5.91 -7.70 -8.56
N CYS A 23 -6.13 -6.38 -8.66
CA CYS A 23 -7.47 -5.85 -8.90
C CYS A 23 -7.82 -5.98 -10.39
N THR A 24 -8.91 -6.66 -10.71
CA THR A 24 -9.36 -6.92 -12.08
C THR A 24 -10.59 -6.10 -12.48
N ILE A 25 -11.00 -5.12 -11.66
CA ILE A 25 -12.24 -4.37 -11.84
C ILE A 25 -11.99 -3.15 -12.72
N GLY A 26 -12.77 -3.01 -13.79
CA GLY A 26 -12.72 -1.85 -14.70
C GLY A 26 -11.30 -1.58 -15.21
N ASP A 27 -10.91 -0.31 -15.17
CA ASP A 27 -9.60 0.16 -15.67
C ASP A 27 -8.41 -0.36 -14.85
N CYS A 28 -8.63 -0.83 -13.61
CA CYS A 28 -7.57 -1.41 -12.79
C CYS A 28 -6.96 -2.68 -13.39
N SER A 29 -7.67 -3.37 -14.29
CA SER A 29 -7.15 -4.55 -14.98
C SER A 29 -5.98 -4.23 -15.91
N HIS A 30 -5.96 -3.04 -16.50
CA HIS A 30 -4.89 -2.58 -17.40
C HIS A 30 -3.79 -1.80 -16.68
N LEU A 31 -4.07 -1.37 -15.46
CA LEU A 31 -3.12 -0.67 -14.60
C LEU A 31 -2.37 -1.66 -13.70
N ASN A 32 -1.24 -1.25 -13.15
CA ASN A 32 -0.51 -2.07 -12.18
C ASN A 32 -1.14 -2.02 -10.77
N SER A 33 -2.47 -2.20 -10.72
CA SER A 33 -3.31 -2.21 -9.53
C SER A 33 -3.19 -3.52 -8.79
N ARG A 34 -1.98 -3.76 -8.28
CA ARG A 34 -1.61 -4.95 -7.53
C ARG A 34 -1.23 -4.58 -6.11
N TYR A 35 -1.34 -5.54 -5.21
CA TYR A 35 -0.80 -5.49 -3.86
C TYR A 35 0.10 -6.68 -3.65
N ILE A 36 1.33 -6.46 -3.19
CA ILE A 36 2.28 -7.51 -2.84
C ILE A 36 2.51 -7.47 -1.33
N GLY A 37 2.45 -8.64 -0.69
CA GLY A 37 2.60 -8.74 0.75
C GLY A 37 3.21 -10.05 1.21
N PHE A 38 3.92 -10.00 2.33
CA PHE A 38 4.37 -11.17 3.07
C PHE A 38 3.45 -11.49 4.24
N THR A 39 3.26 -12.78 4.53
CA THR A 39 2.62 -13.25 5.77
C THR A 39 3.36 -14.45 6.36
N SER A 40 3.58 -14.42 7.68
CA SER A 40 4.01 -15.58 8.47
C SER A 40 2.83 -16.45 8.94
N THR A 41 1.64 -15.86 9.02
CA THR A 41 0.40 -16.59 9.31
C THR A 41 -0.22 -17.17 8.04
N THR A 42 -1.28 -17.96 8.17
CA THR A 42 -2.00 -18.49 7.01
C THR A 42 -2.51 -17.38 6.11
N LEU A 43 -2.48 -17.61 4.80
CA LEU A 43 -2.98 -16.64 3.83
C LEU A 43 -4.45 -16.26 4.10
N SER A 44 -5.29 -17.21 4.53
CA SER A 44 -6.67 -16.96 4.95
C SER A 44 -6.80 -15.96 6.11
N LYS A 45 -5.93 -16.06 7.14
CA LYS A 45 -5.90 -15.08 8.24
C LYS A 45 -5.49 -13.70 7.73
N ARG A 46 -4.49 -13.64 6.85
CA ARG A 46 -4.06 -12.37 6.24
C ARG A 46 -5.13 -11.74 5.34
N ILE A 47 -5.85 -12.54 4.57
CA ILE A 47 -7.01 -12.06 3.78
C ILE A 47 -8.06 -11.47 4.71
N THR A 48 -8.38 -12.16 5.81
CA THR A 48 -9.35 -11.66 6.80
C THR A 48 -8.94 -10.30 7.36
N ALA A 49 -7.66 -10.13 7.70
CA ALA A 49 -7.14 -8.83 8.14
C ALA A 49 -7.29 -7.74 7.06
N HIS A 50 -7.05 -8.10 5.79
CA HIS A 50 -7.25 -7.16 4.67
C HIS A 50 -8.71 -6.75 4.49
N LEU A 51 -9.65 -7.67 4.70
CA LEU A 51 -11.09 -7.39 4.65
C LEU A 51 -11.57 -6.47 5.78
N GLN A 52 -10.86 -6.41 6.90
CA GLN A 52 -11.23 -5.53 8.02
C GLN A 52 -10.67 -4.12 7.80
N HIS A 53 -9.33 -3.99 7.70
CA HIS A 53 -8.66 -2.68 7.69
C HIS A 53 -7.48 -2.59 6.70
N GLY A 54 -7.48 -3.43 5.66
CA GLY A 54 -6.40 -3.54 4.68
C GLY A 54 -6.35 -2.43 3.64
N ALA A 55 -5.19 -2.33 3.00
CA ALA A 55 -4.96 -1.48 1.82
C ALA A 55 -5.90 -1.83 0.68
N ILE A 56 -6.08 -3.13 0.44
CA ILE A 56 -6.90 -3.65 -0.65
C ILE A 56 -8.36 -3.26 -0.43
N ARG A 57 -8.87 -3.35 0.80
CA ARG A 57 -10.23 -2.88 1.11
C ARG A 57 -10.39 -1.39 0.81
N ARG A 58 -9.44 -0.55 1.21
CA ARG A 58 -9.49 0.89 0.93
C ARG A 58 -9.46 1.17 -0.56
N HIS A 59 -8.61 0.48 -1.32
CA HIS A 59 -8.59 0.59 -2.78
C HIS A 59 -9.95 0.25 -3.41
N TYR A 60 -10.56 -0.88 -3.02
CA TYR A 60 -11.87 -1.27 -3.55
C TYR A 60 -12.99 -0.28 -3.20
N MET A 61 -12.93 0.30 -2.00
CA MET A 61 -13.91 1.30 -1.55
C MET A 61 -13.72 2.65 -2.26
N ASN A 62 -12.48 3.11 -2.40
CA ASN A 62 -12.19 4.45 -2.93
C ASN A 62 -12.27 4.50 -4.46
N GLU A 63 -11.70 3.50 -5.15
CA GLU A 63 -11.61 3.50 -6.61
C GLU A 63 -12.86 2.92 -7.27
N HIS A 64 -13.50 1.93 -6.62
CA HIS A 64 -14.62 1.20 -7.21
C HIS A 64 -15.95 1.42 -6.49
N GLY A 65 -15.96 2.04 -5.30
CA GLY A 65 -17.17 2.15 -4.47
C GLY A 65 -17.69 0.79 -3.98
N LEU A 66 -16.87 -0.26 -3.99
CA LEU A 66 -17.29 -1.63 -3.72
C LEU A 66 -16.86 -2.11 -2.34
N ILE A 67 -17.74 -2.91 -1.72
CA ILE A 67 -17.40 -3.65 -0.51
C ILE A 67 -16.61 -4.90 -0.92
N LEU A 68 -15.33 -4.93 -0.58
CA LEU A 68 -14.46 -6.08 -0.81
C LEU A 68 -14.98 -7.31 -0.04
N LYS A 69 -15.26 -8.39 -0.77
CA LYS A 69 -15.69 -9.68 -0.21
C LYS A 69 -14.54 -10.69 -0.23
N ARG A 70 -14.61 -11.72 0.63
CA ARG A 70 -13.58 -12.76 0.73
C ARG A 70 -13.32 -13.47 -0.60
N HIS A 71 -14.36 -13.82 -1.36
CA HIS A 71 -14.18 -14.53 -2.63
C HIS A 71 -13.37 -13.73 -3.67
N HIS A 72 -13.52 -12.40 -3.73
CA HIS A 72 -12.70 -11.55 -4.60
C HIS A 72 -11.21 -11.61 -4.22
N MET A 73 -10.91 -11.69 -2.92
CA MET A 73 -9.54 -11.84 -2.44
C MET A 73 -8.97 -13.19 -2.83
N GLU A 74 -9.72 -14.27 -2.64
CA GLU A 74 -9.26 -15.64 -2.90
C GLU A 74 -9.03 -15.89 -4.39
N SER A 75 -9.94 -15.44 -5.27
CA SER A 75 -9.82 -15.62 -6.72
C SER A 75 -8.66 -14.84 -7.34
N ASN A 76 -8.34 -13.67 -6.76
CA ASN A 76 -7.39 -12.74 -7.35
C ASN A 76 -6.03 -12.73 -6.62
N THR A 77 -5.81 -13.69 -5.70
CA THR A 77 -4.55 -13.81 -4.97
C THR A 77 -3.72 -14.99 -5.46
N THR A 78 -2.48 -14.71 -5.82
CA THR A 78 -1.48 -15.70 -6.26
C THR A 78 -0.29 -15.73 -5.30
N ILE A 79 0.24 -16.92 -4.99
CA ILE A 79 1.46 -17.06 -4.19
C ILE A 79 2.66 -16.88 -5.12
N LEU A 80 3.55 -15.94 -4.80
CA LEU A 80 4.78 -15.69 -5.55
C LEU A 80 5.95 -16.53 -5.03
N ALA A 81 6.08 -16.63 -3.70
CA ALA A 81 7.14 -17.40 -3.06
C ALA A 81 6.66 -18.00 -1.74
N LYS A 82 7.24 -19.13 -1.35
CA LYS A 82 7.04 -19.77 -0.05
C LYS A 82 8.35 -20.30 0.51
N GLY A 83 8.46 -20.34 1.83
CA GLY A 83 9.66 -20.89 2.48
C GLY A 83 9.65 -20.70 3.99
N ASN A 84 10.63 -21.28 4.67
CA ASN A 84 10.75 -21.15 6.13
C ASN A 84 11.67 -19.99 6.55
N ASP A 85 12.49 -19.48 5.63
CA ASP A 85 13.36 -18.35 5.88
C ASP A 85 12.58 -17.04 5.75
N LEU A 86 12.15 -16.51 6.91
CA LEU A 86 11.35 -15.29 6.99
C LEU A 86 12.11 -14.05 6.52
N ILE A 87 13.43 -14.02 6.70
CA ILE A 87 14.25 -12.88 6.26
C ILE A 87 14.27 -12.85 4.74
N ARG A 88 14.53 -14.01 4.12
CA ARG A 88 14.53 -14.13 2.66
C ARG A 88 13.16 -13.79 2.06
N LEU A 89 12.07 -14.19 2.70
CA LEU A 89 10.72 -13.85 2.24
C LEU A 89 10.43 -12.35 2.34
N LYS A 90 10.82 -11.68 3.42
CA LYS A 90 10.70 -10.22 3.54
C LYS A 90 11.54 -9.48 2.49
N MET A 91 12.76 -9.97 2.22
CA MET A 91 13.59 -9.41 1.15
C MET A 91 12.94 -9.63 -0.23
N THR A 92 12.35 -10.81 -0.45
CA THR A 92 11.64 -11.13 -1.69
C THR A 92 10.44 -10.19 -1.90
N GLU A 93 9.63 -9.96 -0.86
CA GLU A 93 8.56 -8.95 -0.88
C GLU A 93 9.09 -7.57 -1.25
N ALA A 94 10.16 -7.10 -0.59
CA ALA A 94 10.74 -5.79 -0.86
C ALA A 94 11.24 -5.64 -2.30
N VAL A 95 11.90 -6.68 -2.85
CA VAL A 95 12.37 -6.70 -4.24
C VAL A 95 11.19 -6.61 -5.22
N HIS A 96 10.12 -7.36 -4.98
CA HIS A 96 8.91 -7.29 -5.82
C HIS A 96 8.26 -5.91 -5.77
N ILE A 97 8.08 -5.33 -4.58
CA ILE A 97 7.50 -3.99 -4.43
C ILE A 97 8.37 -2.94 -5.12
N HIS A 98 9.70 -3.02 -4.98
CA HIS A 98 10.61 -2.07 -5.60
C HIS A 98 10.62 -2.16 -7.13
N SER A 99 10.64 -3.39 -7.65
CA SER A 99 10.77 -3.65 -9.09
C SER A 99 9.46 -3.37 -9.83
N GLU A 100 8.34 -3.81 -9.26
CA GLU A 100 7.04 -3.73 -9.93
C GLU A 100 6.31 -2.41 -9.63
N LYS A 101 6.59 -1.75 -8.50
CA LYS A 101 5.89 -0.53 -8.07
C LYS A 101 4.36 -0.68 -8.05
N PRO A 102 3.81 -1.69 -7.35
CA PRO A 102 2.37 -1.91 -7.25
C PRO A 102 1.65 -0.69 -6.64
N THR A 103 0.62 -0.18 -7.32
CA THR A 103 -0.04 1.07 -6.91
C THR A 103 -0.73 0.95 -5.55
N ILE A 104 -1.32 -0.21 -5.23
CA ILE A 104 -2.02 -0.42 -3.96
C ILE A 104 -1.05 -0.41 -2.77
N ASN A 105 0.22 -0.81 -2.96
CA ASN A 105 1.24 -0.67 -1.91
C ASN A 105 1.65 0.79 -1.70
N ILE A 106 1.79 1.56 -2.78
CA ILE A 106 2.31 2.94 -2.73
C ILE A 106 1.28 3.89 -2.13
N LEU A 107 0.01 3.75 -2.50
CA LEU A 107 -1.10 4.60 -2.04
C LEU A 107 -1.42 4.44 -0.53
N GLN A 108 -0.72 3.57 0.20
CA GLN A 108 -0.84 3.49 1.66
C GLN A 108 -0.04 4.56 2.41
N GLN A 109 0.95 5.20 1.78
CA GLN A 109 1.72 6.27 2.43
C GLN A 109 0.85 7.53 2.42
N PRO A 110 0.43 8.08 3.57
CA PRO A 110 -0.19 9.40 3.57
C PRO A 110 0.83 10.40 3.00
N GLU A 111 0.34 11.30 2.14
CA GLU A 111 1.03 12.46 1.54
C GLU A 111 1.63 13.44 2.57
N SER A 112 1.72 13.09 3.86
CA SER A 112 2.25 13.92 4.93
C SER A 112 3.78 14.03 4.93
N SER A 113 4.48 13.40 3.98
CA SER A 113 5.96 13.41 3.94
C SER A 113 6.57 14.39 2.93
N LEU A 114 5.76 15.03 2.06
CA LEU A 114 6.27 15.83 0.94
C LEU A 114 5.89 17.33 0.98
N LEU A 115 5.41 17.82 2.11
CA LEU A 115 5.09 19.24 2.32
C LEU A 115 6.03 19.90 3.34
N SER A 116 7.34 19.90 3.08
CA SER A 116 8.26 20.86 3.72
C SER A 116 9.63 20.87 3.04
N GLN A 117 9.77 21.67 1.98
CA GLN A 117 10.98 22.44 1.60
C GLN A 117 10.90 22.84 0.12
N ARG A 118 9.96 23.76 -0.17
CA ARG A 118 10.19 24.77 -1.21
C ARG A 118 9.89 26.12 -0.59
N GLN A 119 10.74 26.56 0.34
CA GLN A 119 10.88 27.99 0.56
C GLN A 119 11.82 28.52 -0.51
N ALA A 120 11.21 29.29 -1.41
CA ALA A 120 11.84 30.05 -2.45
C ALA A 120 12.86 31.02 -1.85
N ASN A 121 14.16 30.76 -2.05
CA ASN A 121 15.17 31.78 -1.88
C ASN A 121 15.34 32.50 -3.22
N GLY A 122 14.56 33.54 -3.40
CA GLY A 122 14.68 34.46 -4.53
C GLY A 122 13.76 35.67 -4.36
N ALA A 123 14.22 36.68 -3.65
CA ALA A 123 14.02 38.09 -4.00
C ALA A 123 14.70 38.99 -2.95
N ALA A 124 15.83 39.56 -3.36
CA ALA A 124 16.36 40.78 -2.77
C ALA A 124 15.40 41.95 -3.06
N THR A 125 15.09 42.76 -2.05
CA THR A 125 14.94 44.22 -2.19
C THR A 125 14.94 44.85 -0.81
N GLY A 126 15.87 45.76 -0.58
CA GLY A 126 15.98 46.54 0.65
C GLY A 126 15.14 47.82 0.66
N ARG A 127 15.36 48.59 1.75
CA ARG A 127 14.80 49.89 2.17
C ARG A 127 13.44 49.82 2.88
N SER A 128 13.12 50.65 3.87
CA SER A 128 13.82 51.43 4.91
C SER A 128 12.69 52.11 5.72
N LEU A 129 12.86 52.16 7.05
CA LEU A 129 12.25 53.01 8.09
C LEU A 129 11.14 54.02 7.75
N ALA A 130 10.10 54.03 8.60
CA ALA A 130 9.56 55.17 9.40
C ALA A 130 8.04 54.93 9.64
N ALA A 131 7.55 54.70 10.87
CA ALA A 131 7.29 55.62 11.99
C ALA A 131 5.78 55.93 12.13
N LEU A 132 5.25 55.62 13.33
CA LEU A 132 4.28 56.39 14.13
C LEU A 132 3.05 57.03 13.44
N ASN A 133 1.84 56.57 13.75
CA ASN A 133 0.99 57.25 14.75
C ASN A 133 -0.36 56.57 14.95
N ALA A 134 -0.72 56.43 16.22
CA ALA A 134 -2.08 56.31 16.71
C ALA A 134 -2.76 57.69 16.65
N THR A 135 -4.01 57.78 16.18
CA THR A 135 -5.17 58.28 16.95
C THR A 135 -6.44 58.46 16.10
N ARG A 136 -7.52 57.95 16.68
CA ARG A 136 -8.89 58.47 16.80
C ARG A 136 -9.85 58.59 15.60
N SER A 137 -10.96 57.91 15.84
CA SER A 137 -12.32 58.05 15.32
C SER A 137 -12.80 59.49 15.10
N ALA A 138 -13.43 59.65 13.94
CA ALA A 138 -14.73 60.28 13.69
C ALA A 138 -15.28 61.23 14.76
N LEU A 139 -15.32 62.51 14.43
CA LEU A 139 -16.54 63.31 14.22
C LEU A 139 -16.25 64.40 13.18
#